data_AF-A0ABD6RT17-F1
#
_entry.id   AF-A0ABD6RT17-F1
#
_cell.length_a   1.000
_cell.length_b   1.000
_cell.length_c   1.000
_cell.angle_alpha   90.00
_cell.angle_beta   90.00
_cell.angle_gamma   90.00
#
_symmetry.space_group_name_H-M   'P 1'
#
loop_
_entity.id
_entity.type
_entity.pdbx_description
1 polymer ?
#
loop_
_entity_poly.entity_id
_entity_poly.type
_entity_poly.pdbx_seq_one_letter_code
_entity_poly.pdbx_strand_id
1 'polypeptide(L)'
;MRRKNEEYERNKIKERLQEEVRKGAQNKAQIIKNIQDIQQSTMELISAIQQPVIDIHDSLVENMYVFSEMNQHIAGLMNSIDWETINQELEDDARNIEGILKEYEKDFWCVDMELFALIEDKELKFKEAPKYIEENLGKYISEINNESLYKFHTTLINEAYEAYKAGLYKLCTFPLFATFEYVMTSWYKGTINEDKQSIRQTKYVKGLRSNVHPKNYKNVEEDPMFKVFSFSVIRVYRKLFDTKYTNSKLNRNTIAHGFHNYDSISKNDVLKLFQILKAAPVLKVFDKSKLPIKKVAES
;
A
#
# COMPACT_ATOMS: atom_id res chain seq x y z
N MET A 1 -27.15 -21.66 101.83
CA MET A 1 -27.09 -22.58 100.67
C MET A 1 -27.00 -21.88 99.31
N ARG A 2 -27.64 -20.71 99.08
CA ARG A 2 -27.59 -19.99 97.78
C ARG A 2 -26.18 -19.64 97.24
N ARG A 3 -25.21 -19.30 98.08
CA ARG A 3 -23.84 -18.95 97.63
C ARG A 3 -23.04 -20.13 97.05
N LYS A 4 -23.29 -21.37 97.50
CA LYS A 4 -22.53 -22.55 97.07
C LYS A 4 -22.89 -23.01 95.65
N ASN A 5 -24.12 -22.76 95.20
CA ASN A 5 -24.57 -23.25 93.89
C ASN A 5 -24.11 -22.33 92.74
N GLU A 6 -24.05 -21.02 92.98
CA GLU A 6 -23.50 -20.05 92.02
C GLU A 6 -21.98 -20.19 91.85
N GLU A 7 -21.27 -20.62 92.91
CA GLU A 7 -19.84 -20.90 92.88
C GLU A 7 -19.51 -22.17 92.06
N TYR A 8 -20.37 -23.19 92.17
CA TYR A 8 -20.26 -24.41 91.37
C TYR A 8 -20.45 -24.15 89.86
N GLU A 9 -21.49 -23.41 89.49
CA GLU A 9 -21.73 -23.06 88.08
C GLU A 9 -20.64 -22.14 87.51
N ARG A 10 -20.11 -21.21 88.30
CA ARG A 10 -18.95 -20.38 87.89
C ARG A 10 -17.70 -21.22 87.62
N ASN A 11 -17.41 -22.21 88.46
CA ASN A 11 -16.25 -23.09 88.25
C ASN A 11 -16.42 -23.96 87.00
N LYS A 12 -17.62 -24.49 86.76
CA LYS A 12 -17.93 -25.30 85.57
C LYS A 12 -17.80 -24.51 84.26
N ILE A 13 -18.22 -23.24 84.27
CA ILE A 13 -18.05 -22.33 83.13
C ILE A 13 -16.56 -22.03 82.91
N LYS A 14 -15.80 -21.82 83.99
CA LYS A 14 -14.36 -21.55 83.94
C LYS A 14 -13.56 -22.72 83.36
N GLU A 15 -13.88 -23.96 83.73
CA GLU A 15 -13.24 -25.16 83.17
C GLU A 15 -13.54 -25.35 81.69
N ARG A 16 -14.79 -25.13 81.24
CA ARG A 16 -15.11 -25.19 79.80
C ARG A 16 -14.39 -24.14 78.99
N LEU A 17 -14.33 -22.91 79.51
CA LEU A 17 -13.58 -21.82 78.88
C LEU A 17 -12.08 -22.14 78.79
N GLN A 18 -11.49 -22.74 79.82
CA GLN A 18 -10.09 -23.15 79.79
C GLN A 18 -9.81 -24.24 78.75
N GLU A 19 -10.70 -25.23 78.63
CA GLU A 19 -10.55 -26.32 77.65
C GLU A 19 -10.74 -25.82 76.19
N GLU A 20 -11.69 -24.91 75.95
CA GLU A 20 -11.87 -24.26 74.64
C GLU A 20 -10.68 -23.38 74.26
N VAL A 21 -10.12 -22.63 75.22
CA VAL A 21 -8.89 -21.85 75.02
C VAL A 21 -7.70 -22.77 74.70
N ARG A 22 -7.60 -23.92 75.37
CA ARG A 22 -6.53 -24.91 75.14
C ARG A 22 -6.62 -25.55 73.74
N LYS A 23 -7.82 -25.95 73.31
CA LYS A 23 -8.07 -26.46 71.95
C LYS A 23 -7.85 -25.37 70.89
N GLY A 24 -8.27 -24.14 71.15
CA GLY A 24 -8.02 -22.99 70.29
C GLY A 24 -6.51 -22.69 70.14
N ALA A 25 -5.74 -22.83 71.20
CA ALA A 25 -4.28 -22.65 71.18
C ALA A 25 -3.57 -23.77 70.39
N GLN A 26 -3.99 -25.03 70.53
CA GLN A 26 -3.44 -26.16 69.77
C GLN A 26 -3.73 -26.04 68.27
N ASN A 27 -4.95 -25.65 67.89
CA ASN A 27 -5.29 -25.39 66.49
C ASN A 27 -4.48 -24.23 65.89
N LYS A 28 -4.27 -23.15 66.66
CA LYS A 28 -3.41 -22.04 66.21
C LYS A 28 -1.95 -22.46 66.01
N ALA A 29 -1.40 -23.28 66.91
CA ALA A 29 -0.03 -23.78 66.79
C ALA A 29 0.15 -24.66 65.53
N GLN A 30 -0.84 -25.51 65.21
CA GLN A 30 -0.81 -26.34 64.00
C GLN A 30 -0.89 -25.50 62.73
N ILE A 31 -1.72 -24.45 62.72
CA ILE A 31 -1.83 -23.51 61.58
C ILE A 31 -0.51 -22.76 61.37
N ILE A 32 0.13 -22.28 62.45
CA ILE A 32 1.42 -21.58 62.36
C ILE A 32 2.51 -22.49 61.80
N LYS A 33 2.56 -23.76 62.23
CA LYS A 33 3.54 -24.73 61.72
C LYS A 33 3.35 -24.99 60.22
N ASN A 34 2.10 -25.20 59.78
CA ASN A 34 1.81 -25.42 58.36
C ASN A 34 2.17 -24.18 57.50
N ILE A 35 1.98 -22.97 58.03
CA ILE A 35 2.39 -21.72 57.35
C ILE A 35 3.92 -21.65 57.23
N GLN A 36 4.66 -22.04 58.28
CA GLN A 36 6.12 -22.07 58.26
C GLN A 36 6.65 -23.09 57.25
N ASP A 37 6.07 -24.28 57.19
CA ASP A 37 6.46 -25.32 56.22
C ASP A 37 6.19 -24.88 54.76
N ILE A 38 5.07 -24.19 54.50
CA ILE A 38 4.77 -23.61 53.18
C ILE A 38 5.79 -22.51 52.82
N GLN A 39 6.11 -21.61 53.75
CA GLN A 39 7.10 -20.55 53.54
C GLN A 39 8.49 -21.11 53.25
N GLN A 40 8.90 -22.16 53.97
CA GLN A 40 10.19 -22.82 53.74
C GLN A 40 10.26 -23.46 52.35
N SER A 41 9.24 -24.22 51.94
CA SER A 41 9.21 -24.82 50.59
C SER A 41 9.16 -23.77 49.48
N THR A 42 8.50 -22.63 49.71
CA THR A 42 8.44 -21.52 48.75
C THR A 42 9.80 -20.85 48.61
N MET A 43 10.56 -20.70 49.69
CA MET A 43 11.92 -20.15 49.66
C MET A 43 12.92 -21.05 48.94
N GLU A 44 12.80 -22.38 49.10
CA GLU A 44 13.60 -23.36 48.36
C GLU A 44 13.28 -23.37 46.85
N LEU A 45 12.01 -23.16 46.49
CA LEU A 45 11.59 -23.06 45.09
C LEU A 45 12.06 -21.74 44.45
N ILE A 46 12.03 -20.63 45.20
CA ILE A 46 12.55 -19.33 44.75
C ILE A 46 14.08 -19.39 44.53
N SER A 47 14.83 -20.02 45.45
CA SER A 47 16.28 -20.14 45.30
C SER A 47 16.69 -21.04 44.13
N ALA A 48 15.93 -22.09 43.84
CA ALA A 48 16.14 -22.97 42.68
C ALA A 48 15.84 -22.27 41.32
N ILE A 49 15.03 -21.21 41.32
CA ILE A 49 14.67 -20.45 40.11
C ILE A 49 15.55 -19.21 39.92
N GLN A 50 16.23 -18.72 40.96
CA GLN A 50 17.07 -17.51 40.87
C GLN A 50 18.25 -17.63 39.91
N GLN A 51 18.91 -18.79 39.84
CA GLN A 51 20.09 -18.98 38.99
C GLN A 51 19.78 -19.02 37.48
N PRO A 52 18.75 -19.77 37.03
CA PRO A 52 18.30 -19.69 35.64
C PRO A 52 17.81 -18.29 35.23
N VAL A 53 17.24 -17.50 36.13
CA VAL A 53 16.75 -16.14 35.83
C VAL A 53 17.89 -15.13 35.70
N ILE A 54 18.96 -15.26 36.48
CA ILE A 54 20.16 -14.42 36.35
C ILE A 54 20.89 -14.74 35.04
N ASP A 55 21.04 -16.02 34.69
CA ASP A 55 21.68 -16.41 33.41
C ASP A 55 20.85 -15.97 32.18
N ILE A 56 19.51 -16.00 32.27
CA ILE A 56 18.61 -15.45 31.24
C ILE A 56 18.70 -13.92 31.20
N HIS A 57 18.86 -13.24 32.34
CA HIS A 57 19.01 -11.80 32.41
C HIS A 57 20.35 -11.35 31.80
N ASP A 58 21.45 -12.03 32.11
CA ASP A 58 22.77 -11.72 31.55
C ASP A 58 22.79 -12.00 30.05
N SER A 59 22.19 -13.10 29.59
CA SER A 59 21.99 -13.37 28.16
C SER A 59 21.10 -12.33 27.46
N LEU A 60 20.04 -11.86 28.12
CA LEU A 60 19.18 -10.79 27.59
C LEU A 60 19.91 -9.44 27.55
N VAL A 61 20.72 -9.13 28.55
CA VAL A 61 21.52 -7.89 28.62
C VAL A 61 22.62 -7.92 27.57
N GLU A 62 23.37 -9.02 27.42
CA GLU A 62 24.36 -9.19 26.34
C GLU A 62 23.72 -9.10 24.95
N ASN A 63 22.57 -9.76 24.74
CA ASN A 63 21.82 -9.63 23.48
C ASN A 63 21.33 -8.19 23.27
N MET A 64 20.90 -7.48 24.32
CA MET A 64 20.47 -6.09 24.22
C MET A 64 21.63 -5.14 23.89
N TYR A 65 22.84 -5.41 24.40
CA TYR A 65 24.06 -4.71 24.00
C TYR A 65 24.39 -4.97 22.53
N VAL A 66 24.37 -6.23 22.08
CA VAL A 66 24.56 -6.58 20.66
C VAL A 66 23.51 -5.94 19.75
N PHE A 67 22.23 -5.91 20.15
CA PHE A 67 21.17 -5.20 19.40
C PHE A 67 21.38 -3.68 19.42
N SER A 68 21.87 -3.11 20.52
CA SER A 68 22.18 -1.69 20.61
C SER A 68 23.39 -1.30 19.74
N GLU A 69 24.43 -2.13 19.71
CA GLU A 69 25.60 -1.96 18.85
C GLU A 69 25.23 -2.16 17.39
N MET A 70 24.42 -3.18 17.06
CA MET A 70 23.87 -3.36 15.72
C MET A 70 22.99 -2.17 15.30
N ASN A 71 22.13 -1.65 16.19
CA ASN A 71 21.32 -0.47 15.91
C ASN A 71 22.17 0.78 15.76
N GLN A 72 23.24 0.95 16.54
CA GLN A 72 24.19 2.06 16.40
C GLN A 72 25.03 1.92 15.14
N HIS A 73 25.38 0.70 14.73
CA HIS A 73 26.10 0.42 13.49
C HIS A 73 25.19 0.62 12.28
N ILE A 74 23.94 0.16 12.32
CA ILE A 74 22.93 0.43 11.28
C ILE A 74 22.62 1.92 11.21
N ALA A 75 22.42 2.58 12.34
CA ALA A 75 22.22 4.04 12.39
C ALA A 75 23.47 4.78 11.90
N GLY A 76 24.67 4.32 12.23
CA GLY A 76 25.93 4.86 11.75
C GLY A 76 26.08 4.71 10.23
N LEU A 77 25.73 3.55 9.69
CA LEU A 77 25.67 3.29 8.25
C LEU A 77 24.60 4.18 7.58
N MET A 78 23.39 4.27 8.14
CA MET A 78 22.32 5.12 7.63
C MET A 78 22.64 6.61 7.68
N ASN A 79 23.37 7.06 8.70
CA ASN A 79 23.82 8.45 8.83
C ASN A 79 25.03 8.76 7.93
N SER A 80 25.78 7.73 7.53
CA SER A 80 26.87 7.86 6.54
C SER A 80 26.37 7.88 5.09
N ILE A 81 25.11 7.51 4.86
CA ILE A 81 24.47 7.65 3.56
C ILE A 81 24.12 9.12 3.37
N ASP A 82 24.68 9.70 2.32
CA ASP A 82 24.29 11.02 1.85
C ASP A 82 22.94 10.92 1.13
N TRP A 83 21.86 10.91 1.92
CA TRP A 83 20.49 10.87 1.42
C TRP A 83 20.15 12.09 0.55
N GLU A 84 20.82 13.22 0.77
CA GLU A 84 20.61 14.42 -0.04
C GLU A 84 21.17 14.21 -1.45
N THR A 85 22.39 13.69 -1.57
CA THR A 85 22.98 13.30 -2.87
C THR A 85 22.16 12.21 -3.56
N ILE A 86 21.74 11.15 -2.86
CA ILE A 86 20.89 10.10 -3.43
C ILE A 86 19.56 10.68 -3.94
N ASN A 87 18.93 11.57 -3.16
CA ASN A 87 17.66 12.17 -3.56
C ASN A 87 17.83 13.12 -4.76
N GLN A 88 18.96 13.84 -4.85
CA GLN A 88 19.29 14.67 -6.01
C GLN A 88 19.54 13.83 -7.27
N GLU A 89 20.29 12.73 -7.15
CA GLU A 89 20.53 11.79 -8.26
C GLU A 89 19.21 11.19 -8.77
N LEU A 90 18.35 10.71 -7.85
CA LEU A 90 17.02 10.19 -8.19
C LEU A 90 16.13 11.25 -8.87
N GLU A 91 16.22 12.52 -8.44
CA GLU A 91 15.49 13.61 -9.09
C GLU A 91 16.01 13.89 -10.51
N ASP A 92 17.32 13.86 -10.72
CA ASP A 92 17.93 14.13 -12.03
C ASP A 92 17.67 12.98 -13.00
N ASP A 93 17.74 11.72 -12.54
CA ASP A 93 17.34 10.55 -13.30
C ASP A 93 15.86 10.62 -13.70
N ALA A 94 14.99 10.97 -12.76
CA ALA A 94 13.57 11.15 -13.05
C ALA A 94 13.34 12.27 -14.09
N ARG A 95 14.10 13.38 -14.06
CA ARG A 95 14.01 14.44 -15.08
C ARG A 95 14.47 13.95 -16.46
N ASN A 96 15.54 13.17 -16.52
CA ASN A 96 16.04 12.58 -17.77
C ASN A 96 15.00 11.63 -18.37
N ILE A 97 14.43 10.76 -17.54
CA ILE A 97 13.38 9.82 -17.92
C ILE A 97 12.12 10.58 -18.37
N GLU A 98 11.74 11.65 -17.68
CA GLU A 98 10.60 12.48 -18.10
C GLU A 98 10.82 13.06 -19.50
N GLY A 99 12.05 13.48 -19.81
CA GLY A 99 12.45 13.91 -21.15
C GLY A 99 12.21 12.84 -22.20
N ILE A 100 12.70 11.62 -21.95
CA ILE A 100 12.55 10.47 -22.85
C ILE A 100 11.06 10.10 -23.05
N LEU A 101 10.29 10.01 -21.97
CA LEU A 101 8.87 9.70 -22.04
C LEU A 101 8.11 10.73 -22.87
N LYS A 102 8.38 12.03 -22.68
CA LYS A 102 7.75 13.10 -23.47
C LYS A 102 7.98 12.96 -24.97
N GLU A 103 9.13 12.43 -25.40
CA GLU A 103 9.41 12.14 -26.81
C GLU A 103 8.51 11.00 -27.32
N TYR A 104 8.40 9.88 -26.60
CA TYR A 104 7.52 8.76 -26.96
C TYR A 104 6.04 9.16 -27.00
N GLU A 105 5.63 10.01 -26.06
CA GLU A 105 4.27 10.52 -25.97
C GLU A 105 3.85 11.34 -27.20
N LYS A 106 4.78 11.91 -27.99
CA LYS A 106 4.45 12.68 -29.21
C LYS A 106 3.61 11.87 -30.20
N ASP A 107 3.82 10.55 -30.18
CA ASP A 107 3.11 9.54 -30.99
C ASP A 107 2.18 8.64 -30.16
N PHE A 108 1.78 9.13 -28.97
CA PHE A 108 0.83 8.50 -28.04
C PHE A 108 1.32 7.20 -27.37
N TRP A 109 2.62 6.93 -27.38
CA TRP A 109 3.16 5.81 -26.60
C TRP A 109 3.24 6.19 -25.12
N CYS A 110 2.50 5.45 -24.28
CA CYS A 110 2.55 5.56 -22.83
C CYS A 110 3.36 4.41 -22.25
N VAL A 111 4.69 4.53 -22.31
CA VAL A 111 5.61 3.48 -21.83
C VAL A 111 5.47 3.33 -20.31
N ASP A 112 5.26 2.10 -19.85
CA ASP A 112 5.27 1.75 -18.42
C ASP A 112 6.70 1.42 -17.95
N MET A 113 6.89 1.29 -16.63
CA MET A 113 8.20 1.05 -16.04
C MET A 113 8.88 -0.22 -16.53
N GLU A 114 8.13 -1.30 -16.74
CA GLU A 114 8.69 -2.58 -17.20
C GLU A 114 9.17 -2.48 -18.65
N LEU A 115 8.36 -1.86 -19.52
CA LEU A 115 8.76 -1.63 -20.90
C LEU A 115 9.92 -0.63 -20.99
N PHE A 116 9.97 0.36 -20.09
CA PHE A 116 11.07 1.31 -20.01
C PHE A 116 12.38 0.62 -19.60
N ALA A 117 12.36 -0.24 -18.58
CA ALA A 117 13.53 -0.98 -18.12
C ALA A 117 14.17 -1.80 -19.26
N LEU A 118 13.36 -2.52 -20.04
CA LEU A 118 13.85 -3.26 -21.22
C LEU A 118 14.53 -2.36 -22.26
N ILE A 119 14.07 -1.11 -22.40
CA ILE A 119 14.66 -0.13 -23.33
C ILE A 119 15.95 0.43 -22.76
N GLU A 120 15.97 0.75 -21.47
CA GLU A 120 17.12 1.28 -20.74
C GLU A 120 18.28 0.28 -20.71
N ASP A 121 17.98 -0.99 -20.43
CA ASP A 121 18.94 -2.11 -20.42
C ASP A 121 19.39 -2.53 -21.83
N LYS A 122 18.89 -1.85 -22.87
CA LYS A 122 19.18 -2.11 -24.29
C LYS A 122 18.77 -3.51 -24.76
N GLU A 123 17.92 -4.19 -24.01
CA GLU A 123 17.31 -5.46 -24.41
C GLU A 123 16.26 -5.27 -25.51
N LEU A 124 15.65 -4.08 -25.58
CA LEU A 124 14.65 -3.70 -26.57
C LEU A 124 14.93 -2.31 -27.14
N LYS A 125 15.01 -2.16 -28.48
CA LYS A 125 15.00 -0.82 -29.06
C LYS A 125 13.57 -0.29 -29.10
N PHE A 126 13.33 0.98 -28.77
CA PHE A 126 11.97 1.54 -28.78
C PHE A 126 11.22 1.35 -30.12
N LYS A 127 11.94 1.37 -31.26
CA LYS A 127 11.36 1.09 -32.59
C LYS A 127 10.76 -0.33 -32.72
N GLU A 128 11.22 -1.27 -31.90
CA GLU A 128 10.76 -2.66 -31.84
C GLU A 128 9.62 -2.83 -30.81
N ALA A 129 9.34 -1.82 -29.97
CA ALA A 129 8.29 -1.87 -28.96
C ALA A 129 6.90 -2.27 -29.52
N PRO A 130 6.44 -1.79 -30.69
CA PRO A 130 5.14 -2.23 -31.22
C PRO A 130 5.10 -3.74 -31.46
N LYS A 131 6.18 -4.32 -31.99
CA LYS A 131 6.28 -5.76 -32.25
C LYS A 131 6.36 -6.54 -30.93
N TYR A 132 7.18 -6.07 -29.99
CA TYR A 132 7.29 -6.68 -28.65
C TYR A 132 5.93 -6.71 -27.93
N ILE A 133 5.21 -5.59 -27.92
CA ILE A 133 3.89 -5.49 -27.29
C ILE A 133 2.89 -6.43 -27.97
N GLU A 134 2.91 -6.52 -29.31
CA GLU A 134 2.04 -7.44 -30.04
C GLU A 134 2.31 -8.90 -29.68
N GLU A 135 3.58 -9.32 -29.64
CA GLU A 135 3.99 -10.68 -29.29
C GLU A 135 3.63 -11.04 -27.84
N ASN A 136 3.61 -10.05 -26.94
CA ASN A 136 3.29 -10.20 -25.52
C ASN A 136 1.86 -9.79 -25.16
N LEU A 137 1.01 -9.48 -26.15
CA LEU A 137 -0.30 -8.88 -25.89
C LEU A 137 -1.19 -9.78 -25.02
N GLY A 138 -1.15 -11.10 -25.21
CA GLY A 138 -1.89 -12.04 -24.35
C GLY A 138 -1.49 -11.96 -22.87
N LYS A 139 -0.20 -11.74 -22.59
CA LYS A 139 0.30 -11.51 -21.22
C LYS A 139 -0.21 -10.17 -20.68
N TYR A 140 -0.16 -9.11 -21.49
CA TYR A 140 -0.69 -7.80 -21.11
C TYR A 140 -2.18 -7.86 -20.75
N ILE A 141 -2.99 -8.55 -21.55
CA ILE A 141 -4.43 -8.72 -21.25
C ILE A 141 -4.63 -9.46 -19.93
N SER A 142 -3.81 -10.47 -19.66
CA SER A 142 -3.87 -11.24 -18.41
C SER A 142 -3.54 -10.35 -17.20
N GLU A 143 -2.48 -9.53 -17.29
CA GLU A 143 -2.09 -8.57 -16.27
C GLU A 143 -3.15 -7.49 -16.04
N ILE A 144 -3.66 -6.89 -17.12
CA ILE A 144 -4.73 -5.89 -17.08
C ILE A 144 -6.00 -6.48 -16.44
N ASN A 145 -6.35 -7.73 -16.72
CA ASN A 145 -7.54 -8.34 -16.14
C ASN A 145 -7.40 -8.70 -14.66
N ASN A 146 -6.17 -8.96 -14.20
CA ASN A 146 -5.87 -9.21 -12.78
C ASN A 146 -5.87 -7.91 -11.96
N GLU A 147 -5.73 -6.77 -12.63
CA GLU A 147 -5.76 -5.45 -12.02
C GLU A 147 -7.20 -5.05 -11.64
N SER A 148 -7.44 -4.90 -10.34
CA SER A 148 -8.76 -4.58 -9.78
C SER A 148 -9.36 -3.26 -10.27
N LEU A 149 -8.49 -2.33 -10.72
CA LEU A 149 -8.83 -1.11 -11.46
C LEU A 149 -9.80 -1.37 -12.62
N TYR A 150 -9.66 -2.54 -13.27
CA TYR A 150 -10.39 -2.90 -14.48
C TYR A 150 -11.58 -3.82 -14.25
N LYS A 151 -11.92 -4.15 -12.99
CA LYS A 151 -12.96 -5.14 -12.64
C LYS A 151 -14.30 -4.95 -13.37
N PHE A 152 -14.71 -3.72 -13.64
CA PHE A 152 -15.97 -3.44 -14.34
C PHE A 152 -15.87 -3.47 -15.88
N HIS A 153 -14.66 -3.54 -16.42
CA HIS A 153 -14.36 -3.43 -17.85
C HIS A 153 -13.65 -4.67 -18.41
N THR A 154 -13.34 -5.69 -17.59
CA THR A 154 -12.68 -6.94 -18.02
C THR A 154 -13.32 -7.54 -19.29
N THR A 155 -14.65 -7.67 -19.33
CA THR A 155 -15.35 -8.18 -20.52
C THR A 155 -15.12 -7.30 -21.74
N LEU A 156 -15.22 -5.98 -21.56
CA LEU A 156 -15.03 -4.99 -22.62
C LEU A 156 -13.59 -4.99 -23.18
N ILE A 157 -12.60 -5.19 -22.32
CA ILE A 157 -11.18 -5.32 -22.68
C ILE A 157 -10.96 -6.63 -23.45
N ASN A 158 -11.54 -7.74 -23.01
CA ASN A 158 -11.44 -9.03 -23.69
C ASN A 158 -12.10 -9.00 -25.08
N GLU A 159 -13.28 -8.40 -25.20
CA GLU A 159 -13.93 -8.18 -26.49
C GLU A 159 -13.06 -7.33 -27.44
N ALA A 160 -12.42 -6.28 -26.92
CA ALA A 160 -11.48 -5.47 -27.69
C ALA A 160 -10.26 -6.29 -28.16
N TYR A 161 -9.78 -7.21 -27.34
CA TYR A 161 -8.66 -8.11 -27.68
C TYR A 161 -9.06 -9.15 -28.73
N GLU A 162 -10.24 -9.74 -28.63
CA GLU A 162 -10.77 -10.62 -29.69
C GLU A 162 -10.96 -9.87 -31.01
N ALA A 163 -11.49 -8.64 -30.96
CA ALA A 163 -11.60 -7.76 -32.12
C ALA A 163 -10.23 -7.41 -32.71
N TYR A 164 -9.21 -7.19 -31.87
CA TYR A 164 -7.84 -6.94 -32.31
C TYR A 164 -7.28 -8.13 -33.09
N LYS A 165 -7.42 -9.36 -32.56
CA LYS A 165 -7.00 -10.59 -33.25
C LYS A 165 -7.71 -10.79 -34.58
N ALA A 166 -8.97 -10.37 -34.68
CA ALA A 166 -9.76 -10.39 -35.91
C ALA A 166 -9.43 -9.24 -36.89
N GLY A 167 -8.50 -8.34 -36.57
CA GLY A 167 -8.15 -7.19 -37.42
C GLY A 167 -9.17 -6.05 -37.39
N LEU A 168 -10.11 -6.06 -36.44
CA LEU A 168 -11.21 -5.09 -36.33
C LEU A 168 -10.81 -3.87 -35.49
N TYR A 169 -9.72 -3.19 -35.87
CA TYR A 169 -9.07 -2.15 -35.06
C TYR A 169 -9.98 -0.97 -34.69
N LYS A 170 -10.89 -0.58 -35.59
CA LYS A 170 -11.90 0.47 -35.33
C LYS A 170 -12.77 0.11 -34.12
N LEU A 171 -13.18 -1.16 -34.03
CA LEU A 171 -14.03 -1.66 -32.95
C LEU A 171 -13.27 -1.72 -31.62
N CYS A 172 -11.94 -1.86 -31.64
CA CYS A 172 -11.13 -1.83 -30.42
C CYS A 172 -11.05 -0.43 -29.78
N THR A 173 -11.19 0.64 -30.57
CA THR A 173 -10.94 2.00 -30.04
C THR A 173 -11.96 2.43 -28.99
N PHE A 174 -13.26 2.23 -29.24
CA PHE A 174 -14.33 2.55 -28.32
C PHE A 174 -14.21 1.89 -26.93
N PRO A 175 -14.09 0.55 -26.83
CA PRO A 175 -13.96 -0.14 -25.55
C PRO A 175 -12.73 0.29 -24.76
N LEU A 176 -11.59 0.46 -25.43
CA LEU A 176 -10.35 0.85 -24.78
C LEU A 176 -10.37 2.32 -24.31
N PHE A 177 -10.95 3.23 -25.10
CA PHE A 177 -11.17 4.61 -24.64
C PHE A 177 -12.13 4.71 -23.46
N ALA A 178 -13.25 3.98 -23.50
CA ALA A 178 -14.22 3.98 -22.41
C ALA A 178 -13.59 3.47 -21.11
N THR A 179 -12.82 2.38 -21.21
CA THR A 179 -12.08 1.81 -20.08
C THR A 179 -11.09 2.82 -19.52
N PHE A 180 -10.28 3.45 -20.37
CA PHE A 180 -9.28 4.42 -19.91
C PHE A 180 -9.90 5.69 -19.31
N GLU A 181 -11.00 6.19 -19.89
CA GLU A 181 -11.74 7.33 -19.31
C GLU A 181 -12.27 7.01 -17.91
N TYR A 182 -12.76 5.78 -17.69
CA TYR A 182 -13.17 5.31 -16.38
C TYR A 182 -12.01 5.34 -15.38
N VAL A 183 -10.86 4.75 -15.74
CA VAL A 183 -9.64 4.77 -14.91
C VAL A 183 -9.30 6.18 -14.46
N MET A 184 -9.24 7.12 -15.41
CA MET A 184 -8.88 8.51 -15.12
C MET A 184 -9.94 9.21 -14.25
N THR A 185 -11.22 8.91 -14.47
CA THR A 185 -12.32 9.45 -13.65
C THR A 185 -12.22 8.94 -12.22
N SER A 186 -11.99 7.64 -12.04
CA SER A 186 -11.87 6.99 -10.74
C SER A 186 -10.65 7.47 -9.96
N TRP A 187 -9.49 7.53 -10.60
CA TRP A 187 -8.28 8.11 -10.00
C TRP A 187 -8.53 9.58 -9.61
N TYR A 188 -9.07 10.40 -10.51
CA TYR A 188 -9.35 11.81 -10.20
C TYR A 188 -10.35 11.99 -9.05
N LYS A 189 -11.32 11.07 -8.88
CA LYS A 189 -12.24 11.08 -7.74
C LYS A 189 -11.61 10.54 -6.45
N GLY A 190 -10.47 9.87 -6.52
CA GLY A 190 -9.84 9.22 -5.36
C GLY A 190 -10.55 7.94 -4.94
N THR A 191 -11.24 7.28 -5.88
CA THR A 191 -11.84 5.95 -5.63
C THR A 191 -10.87 4.81 -5.89
N ILE A 192 -9.66 5.14 -6.37
CA ILE A 192 -8.56 4.23 -6.65
C ILE A 192 -7.28 4.87 -6.12
N ASN A 193 -6.79 4.34 -5.01
CA ASN A 193 -5.44 4.48 -4.47
C ASN A 193 -5.05 3.15 -3.81
N GLU A 194 -3.82 3.01 -3.31
CA GLU A 194 -3.33 1.76 -2.67
C GLU A 194 -4.27 1.25 -1.57
N ASP A 195 -4.80 2.15 -0.72
CA ASP A 195 -5.58 1.81 0.47
C ASP A 195 -7.09 1.70 0.26
N LYS A 196 -7.63 2.38 -0.75
CA LYS A 196 -9.06 2.51 -1.04
C LYS A 196 -9.30 2.19 -2.51
N GLN A 197 -9.50 0.92 -2.79
CA GLN A 197 -10.23 0.51 -3.97
C GLN A 197 -11.72 0.50 -3.63
N SER A 198 -12.32 1.69 -3.68
CA SER A 198 -13.78 1.79 -3.62
C SER A 198 -14.30 1.31 -4.98
N ILE A 199 -14.65 0.02 -5.06
CA ILE A 199 -15.29 -0.65 -6.19
C ILE A 199 -16.76 -0.17 -6.31
N ARG A 200 -16.96 1.14 -6.36
CA ARG A 200 -18.25 1.77 -6.64
C ARG A 200 -18.15 2.44 -8.00
N GLN A 201 -19.17 2.26 -8.85
CA GLN A 201 -19.24 2.96 -10.13
C GLN A 201 -19.04 4.46 -9.90
N THR A 202 -18.02 5.00 -10.56
CA THR A 202 -17.64 6.40 -10.39
C THR A 202 -18.58 7.29 -11.20
N LYS A 203 -19.04 8.39 -10.60
CA LYS A 203 -19.89 9.38 -11.30
C LYS A 203 -19.06 10.24 -12.25
N TYR A 204 -19.67 10.59 -13.39
CA TYR A 204 -19.12 11.51 -14.39
C TYR A 204 -18.52 12.78 -13.78
N VAL A 205 -17.38 13.22 -14.33
CA VAL A 205 -16.70 14.47 -13.97
C VAL A 205 -16.74 15.43 -15.16
N LYS A 206 -17.52 16.51 -15.04
CA LYS A 206 -17.51 17.57 -16.04
C LYS A 206 -16.11 18.20 -16.13
N GLY A 207 -15.55 18.29 -17.33
CA GLY A 207 -14.26 18.93 -17.58
C GLY A 207 -13.05 18.15 -17.05
N LEU A 208 -13.15 16.83 -16.90
CA LEU A 208 -12.09 15.98 -16.34
C LEU A 208 -10.71 16.26 -16.94
N ARG A 209 -10.60 16.36 -18.27
CA ARG A 209 -9.36 16.68 -18.97
C ARG A 209 -8.70 17.98 -18.49
N SER A 210 -9.49 19.02 -18.23
CA SER A 210 -8.96 20.30 -17.77
C SER A 210 -8.47 20.23 -16.32
N ASN A 211 -9.12 19.40 -15.50
CA ASN A 211 -8.79 19.23 -14.09
C ASN A 211 -7.57 18.33 -13.88
N VAL A 212 -7.35 17.36 -14.77
CA VAL A 212 -6.25 16.40 -14.74
C VAL A 212 -5.06 16.97 -15.52
N HIS A 213 -4.23 17.79 -14.87
CA HIS A 213 -3.05 18.43 -15.49
C HIS A 213 -1.79 18.20 -14.62
N PRO A 214 -0.63 17.78 -15.17
CA PRO A 214 0.58 17.53 -14.35
C PRO A 214 1.02 18.73 -13.50
N LYS A 215 0.82 19.96 -13.99
CA LYS A 215 1.07 21.21 -13.25
C LYS A 215 0.35 21.28 -11.91
N ASN A 216 -0.83 20.67 -11.79
CA ASN A 216 -1.62 20.67 -10.55
C ASN A 216 -1.03 19.75 -9.48
N TYR A 217 -0.09 18.88 -9.85
CA TYR A 217 0.44 17.82 -9.00
C TYR A 217 1.97 17.89 -8.87
N LYS A 218 2.60 18.98 -9.32
CA LYS A 218 4.06 19.17 -9.24
C LYS A 218 4.62 19.05 -7.83
N ASN A 219 3.83 19.44 -6.83
CA ASN A 219 4.23 19.47 -5.43
C ASN A 219 3.69 18.28 -4.62
N VAL A 220 3.17 17.24 -5.29
CA VAL A 220 2.86 15.98 -4.60
C VAL A 220 4.20 15.34 -4.24
N GLU A 221 4.38 15.07 -2.95
CA GLU A 221 5.49 14.30 -2.40
C GLU A 221 5.22 12.83 -2.69
N GLU A 222 5.98 12.31 -3.66
CA GLU A 222 5.92 10.95 -4.15
C GLU A 222 7.30 10.62 -4.70
N ASP A 223 7.64 9.34 -4.73
CA ASP A 223 8.85 8.86 -5.40
C ASP A 223 8.98 9.48 -6.82
N PRO A 224 10.13 10.08 -7.16
CA PRO A 224 10.32 10.79 -8.43
C PRO A 224 10.01 9.95 -9.67
N MET A 225 10.30 8.65 -9.63
CA MET A 225 10.05 7.73 -10.75
C MET A 225 8.55 7.49 -10.91
N PHE A 226 7.86 7.06 -9.85
CA PHE A 226 6.40 6.86 -9.88
C PHE A 226 5.65 8.12 -10.31
N LYS A 227 6.12 9.30 -9.90
CA LYS A 227 5.59 10.59 -10.31
C LYS A 227 5.74 10.85 -11.80
N VAL A 228 6.92 10.60 -12.37
CA VAL A 228 7.20 10.82 -13.80
C VAL A 228 6.37 9.90 -14.71
N PHE A 229 6.24 8.61 -14.34
CA PHE A 229 5.39 7.67 -15.07
C PHE A 229 3.90 8.00 -14.92
N SER A 230 3.45 8.44 -13.74
CA SER A 230 2.08 8.92 -13.54
C SER A 230 1.79 10.17 -14.40
N PHE A 231 2.75 11.09 -14.50
CA PHE A 231 2.63 12.25 -15.38
C PHE A 231 2.57 11.86 -16.85
N SER A 232 3.27 10.81 -17.27
CA SER A 232 3.17 10.27 -18.63
C SER A 232 1.74 9.83 -18.95
N VAL A 233 1.11 9.01 -18.09
CA VAL A 233 -0.30 8.59 -18.23
C VAL A 233 -1.23 9.80 -18.34
N ILE A 234 -1.05 10.80 -17.46
CA ILE A 234 -1.84 12.03 -17.47
C ILE A 234 -1.64 12.82 -18.78
N ARG A 235 -0.40 12.96 -19.27
CA ARG A 235 -0.10 13.70 -20.52
C ARG A 235 -0.71 13.01 -21.73
N VAL A 236 -0.59 11.69 -21.84
CA VAL A 236 -1.18 10.93 -22.94
C VAL A 236 -2.70 10.98 -22.88
N TYR A 237 -3.33 10.85 -21.70
CA TYR A 237 -4.76 11.08 -21.51
C TYR A 237 -5.20 12.44 -22.08
N ARG A 238 -4.51 13.51 -21.72
CA ARG A 238 -4.87 14.85 -22.22
C ARG A 238 -4.71 15.01 -23.73
N LYS A 239 -3.77 14.28 -24.35
CA LYS A 239 -3.61 14.25 -25.81
C LYS A 239 -4.75 13.47 -26.48
N LEU A 240 -5.06 12.27 -25.97
CA LEU A 240 -6.13 11.41 -26.49
C LEU A 240 -7.52 12.07 -26.39
N PHE A 241 -7.79 12.81 -25.31
CA PHE A 241 -9.08 13.43 -25.04
C PHE A 241 -9.15 14.92 -25.43
N ASP A 242 -8.22 15.40 -26.26
CA ASP A 242 -8.23 16.79 -26.70
C ASP A 242 -9.53 17.14 -27.44
N THR A 243 -10.12 18.29 -27.10
CA THR A 243 -11.39 18.75 -27.66
C THR A 243 -11.22 19.46 -29.00
N LYS A 244 -9.97 19.75 -29.38
CA LYS A 244 -9.66 20.20 -30.74
C LYS A 244 -9.82 19.04 -31.71
N TYR A 245 -10.77 19.17 -32.63
CA TYR A 245 -10.98 18.21 -33.71
C TYR A 245 -9.76 18.27 -34.65
N THR A 246 -8.83 17.32 -34.48
CA THR A 246 -7.66 17.17 -35.34
C THR A 246 -7.77 15.83 -36.06
N ASN A 247 -7.70 15.87 -37.39
CA ASN A 247 -8.02 14.70 -38.23
C ASN A 247 -6.86 13.70 -38.32
N SER A 248 -5.72 14.00 -37.71
CA SER A 248 -4.44 13.38 -38.05
C SER A 248 -3.88 12.45 -36.98
N LYS A 249 -4.60 12.20 -35.87
CA LYS A 249 -4.06 11.48 -34.70
C LYS A 249 -5.14 10.74 -33.91
N LEU A 250 -4.72 9.70 -33.15
CA LEU A 250 -5.54 8.96 -32.21
C LEU A 250 -6.20 9.90 -31.19
N ASN A 251 -7.47 10.28 -31.43
CA ASN A 251 -8.20 11.26 -30.64
C ASN A 251 -9.63 10.77 -30.38
N ARG A 252 -9.94 10.54 -29.11
CA ARG A 252 -11.23 10.02 -28.63
C ARG A 252 -12.41 10.86 -29.10
N ASN A 253 -12.31 12.19 -29.08
CA ASN A 253 -13.43 13.07 -29.46
C ASN A 253 -13.74 12.99 -30.95
N THR A 254 -12.73 13.02 -31.83
CA THR A 254 -12.96 12.87 -33.28
C THR A 254 -13.53 11.50 -33.62
N ILE A 255 -13.04 10.43 -32.97
CA ILE A 255 -13.48 9.05 -33.18
C ILE A 255 -14.91 8.85 -32.68
N ALA A 256 -15.26 9.39 -31.51
CA ALA A 256 -16.60 9.25 -30.94
C ALA A 256 -17.67 10.07 -31.67
N HIS A 257 -17.30 11.18 -32.32
CA HIS A 257 -18.24 12.10 -32.96
C HIS A 257 -18.32 11.97 -34.49
N GLY A 258 -17.70 10.95 -35.11
CA GLY A 258 -17.84 10.74 -36.55
C GLY A 258 -16.90 11.58 -37.43
N PHE A 259 -15.98 12.35 -36.84
CA PHE A 259 -15.11 13.29 -37.57
C PHE A 259 -13.73 12.70 -37.91
N HIS A 260 -13.49 11.43 -37.57
CA HIS A 260 -12.21 10.78 -37.78
C HIS A 260 -12.16 10.04 -39.12
N ASN A 261 -10.98 9.99 -39.76
CA ASN A 261 -10.74 9.05 -40.85
C ASN A 261 -10.53 7.64 -40.26
N TYR A 262 -11.61 6.88 -40.12
CA TYR A 262 -11.55 5.55 -39.49
C TYR A 262 -10.62 4.58 -40.21
N ASP A 263 -10.41 4.72 -41.52
CA ASP A 263 -9.49 3.85 -42.29
C ASP A 263 -8.01 4.13 -41.95
N SER A 264 -7.72 5.26 -41.29
CA SER A 264 -6.38 5.54 -40.79
C SER A 264 -6.05 4.88 -39.45
N ILE A 265 -7.04 4.30 -38.75
CA ILE A 265 -6.84 3.62 -37.48
C ILE A 265 -6.08 2.31 -37.74
N SER A 266 -4.83 2.27 -37.30
CA SER A 266 -3.93 1.15 -37.51
C SER A 266 -3.89 0.19 -36.33
N LYS A 267 -3.33 -0.99 -36.57
CA LYS A 267 -2.95 -1.95 -35.53
C LYS A 267 -2.13 -1.31 -34.41
N ASN A 268 -1.15 -0.48 -34.76
CA ASN A 268 -0.27 0.18 -33.81
C ASN A 268 -1.03 1.17 -32.92
N ASP A 269 -2.10 1.79 -33.42
CA ASP A 269 -2.91 2.70 -32.60
C ASP A 269 -3.67 1.94 -31.52
N VAL A 270 -4.14 0.73 -31.83
CA VAL A 270 -4.77 -0.14 -30.82
C VAL A 270 -3.75 -0.66 -29.81
N LEU A 271 -2.53 -1.00 -30.24
CA LEU A 271 -1.45 -1.39 -29.33
C LEU A 271 -1.10 -0.29 -28.32
N LYS A 272 -1.07 0.99 -28.75
CA LYS A 272 -0.90 2.13 -27.84
C LYS A 272 -2.01 2.21 -26.79
N LEU A 273 -3.24 1.88 -27.18
CA LEU A 273 -4.39 1.85 -26.27
C LEU A 273 -4.30 0.68 -25.29
N PHE A 274 -3.82 -0.50 -25.68
CA PHE A 274 -3.54 -1.56 -24.70
C PHE A 274 -2.39 -1.18 -23.77
N GLN A 275 -1.32 -0.60 -24.31
CA GLN A 275 -0.16 -0.16 -23.55
C GLN A 275 -0.53 0.89 -22.49
N ILE A 276 -1.44 1.84 -22.78
CA ILE A 276 -1.86 2.81 -21.77
C ILE A 276 -2.68 2.18 -20.65
N LEU A 277 -3.46 1.13 -20.93
CA LEU A 277 -4.14 0.36 -19.88
C LEU A 277 -3.13 -0.43 -19.05
N LYS A 278 -2.06 -0.96 -19.65
CA LYS A 278 -0.98 -1.59 -18.88
C LYS A 278 -0.23 -0.58 -18.00
N ALA A 279 -0.05 0.65 -18.47
CA ALA A 279 0.68 1.70 -17.74
C ALA A 279 -0.15 2.36 -16.62
N ALA A 280 -1.47 2.47 -16.78
CA ALA A 280 -2.31 3.22 -15.85
C ALA A 280 -2.38 2.72 -14.38
N PRO A 281 -2.07 1.46 -14.01
CA PRO A 281 -1.95 1.02 -12.63
C PRO A 281 -0.97 1.84 -11.79
N VAL A 282 0.02 2.51 -12.40
CA VAL A 282 0.93 3.45 -11.71
C VAL A 282 0.16 4.57 -10.98
N LEU A 283 -1.04 4.91 -11.44
CA LEU A 283 -1.88 5.92 -10.79
C LEU A 283 -2.39 5.51 -9.40
N LYS A 284 -2.35 4.21 -9.06
CA LYS A 284 -2.73 3.72 -7.73
C LYS A 284 -1.80 4.25 -6.64
N VAL A 285 -0.52 4.33 -6.95
CA VAL A 285 0.51 4.78 -6.02
C VAL A 285 0.57 6.31 -5.97
N PHE A 286 0.15 6.98 -7.05
CA PHE A 286 0.10 8.43 -7.14
C PHE A 286 -1.17 9.00 -6.51
N ASP A 287 -1.20 9.07 -5.18
CA ASP A 287 -2.34 9.59 -4.43
C ASP A 287 -2.39 11.12 -4.44
N LYS A 288 -3.36 11.68 -5.17
CA LYS A 288 -3.67 13.12 -5.15
C LYS A 288 -4.01 13.67 -3.76
N SER A 289 -4.41 12.82 -2.81
CA SER A 289 -4.77 13.23 -1.44
C SER A 289 -3.55 13.64 -0.61
N LYS A 290 -2.34 13.26 -1.06
CA LYS A 290 -1.04 13.75 -0.55
C LYS A 290 -0.67 15.16 -1.07
N LEU A 291 -1.57 15.86 -1.76
CA LEU A 291 -1.38 17.28 -2.04
C LEU A 291 -1.29 18.02 -0.69
N PRO A 292 -0.27 18.88 -0.46
CA PRO A 292 -0.19 19.66 0.76
C PRO A 292 -1.50 20.41 0.90
N ILE A 293 -2.22 20.15 2.00
CA ILE A 293 -3.39 20.92 2.40
C ILE A 293 -2.90 22.37 2.39
N LYS A 294 -3.38 23.18 1.45
CA LYS A 294 -3.34 24.62 1.63
C LYS A 294 -4.08 24.81 2.96
N LYS A 295 -3.34 25.11 4.03
CA LYS A 295 -3.90 25.79 5.18
C LYS A 295 -4.52 27.05 4.57
N VAL A 296 -5.81 26.99 4.30
CA VAL A 296 -6.61 28.18 4.05
C VAL A 296 -6.42 28.94 5.35
N ALA A 297 -5.59 29.98 5.30
CA ALA A 297 -5.50 30.92 6.40
C ALA A 297 -6.93 31.38 6.63
N GLU A 298 -7.45 31.06 7.81
CA GLU A 298 -8.69 31.62 8.30
C GLU A 298 -8.51 33.15 8.27
N SER A 299 -9.33 33.79 7.44
CA SER A 299 -9.54 35.23 7.42
C SER A 299 -11.00 35.50 7.69
#